data_AF-A0A1Z2KXY8-F1
#
_entry.id   AF-A0A1Z2KXY8-F1
#
_cell.length_a   1.000
_cell.length_b   1.000
_cell.length_c   1.000
_cell.angle_alpha   90.00
_cell.angle_beta   90.00
_cell.angle_gamma   90.00
#
_symmetry.space_group_name_H-M   'P 1'
#
loop_
_entity.id
_entity.type
_entity.pdbx_description
1 polymer ?
#
loop_
_entity_poly.entity_id
_entity_poly.type
_entity_poly.pdbx_seq_one_letter_code
_entity_poly.pdbx_strand_id
1 'polypeptide(L)'
;MGYQEGFSGGHWDNSQKYSGAVPGLEWSDEQPWCSTFVSWVFQEADAKDLAPVTASCYEGVEWFESRGRFSEYPGVGAVVYFGPGGGTHVGIVTSYTDDTIYTVEGNTNNSGSAEGDGVYRKARPRKSSYIYGYGYPSYPEGVVVADPSWQGRDGVTFFGEEASEDDLPRDSSKPSKPKAGTVVIDGLAYGPGARGAHITRLGKLLVAAGCSAYEEGPGPVWTAADTESMRRYQIKIGDSGADADGIPGPRQLARLKRDFGEAA
;
A
#
# COMPACT_ATOMS: atom_id res chain seq x y z
N MET A 1 -9.94 14.54 4.04
CA MET A 1 -10.62 13.77 5.11
C MET A 1 -11.46 14.76 5.89
N GLY A 2 -12.72 14.45 6.21
CA GLY A 2 -13.65 15.41 6.83
C GLY A 2 -15.12 15.29 6.40
N TYR A 3 -15.53 14.14 5.88
CA TYR A 3 -16.95 13.86 5.69
C TYR A 3 -17.56 13.43 7.03
N GLN A 4 -18.74 13.95 7.34
CA GLN A 4 -19.57 13.52 8.46
C GLN A 4 -20.96 13.13 7.94
N GLU A 5 -21.55 12.13 8.57
CA GLU A 5 -22.91 11.64 8.24
C GLU A 5 -24.01 12.57 8.76
N GLY A 6 -25.27 12.23 8.45
CA GLY A 6 -26.44 12.92 8.96
C GLY A 6 -26.54 12.88 10.49
N PHE A 7 -27.10 13.94 11.07
CA PHE A 7 -27.37 14.03 12.50
C PHE A 7 -28.82 14.43 12.70
N SER A 8 -29.59 13.56 13.35
CA SER A 8 -31.01 13.73 13.59
C SER A 8 -31.40 13.16 14.94
N GLY A 9 -32.41 13.75 15.60
CA GLY A 9 -32.90 13.23 16.88
C GLY A 9 -31.88 13.17 18.04
N GLY A 10 -30.71 13.79 17.90
CA GLY A 10 -29.65 13.77 18.92
C GLY A 10 -28.64 12.62 18.76
N HIS A 11 -28.70 11.84 17.68
CA HIS A 11 -27.74 10.80 17.35
C HIS A 11 -27.30 10.91 15.87
N TRP A 12 -26.16 10.29 15.55
CA TRP A 12 -25.76 10.08 14.17
C TRP A 12 -26.68 8.99 13.58
N ASP A 13 -27.23 9.25 12.41
CA ASP A 13 -28.31 8.45 11.82
C ASP A 13 -27.84 7.53 10.69
N ASN A 14 -26.52 7.45 10.46
CA ASN A 14 -25.91 6.75 9.33
C ASN A 14 -26.42 7.22 7.95
N SER A 15 -27.11 8.36 7.84
CA SER A 15 -27.48 8.91 6.53
C SER A 15 -26.23 9.42 5.83
N GLN A 16 -25.91 8.83 4.68
CA GLN A 16 -24.64 9.07 4.03
C GLN A 16 -24.69 9.04 2.50
N LYS A 17 -23.70 9.71 1.88
CA LYS A 17 -23.69 9.97 0.43
C LYS A 17 -23.21 8.79 -0.44
N TYR A 18 -22.60 7.78 0.16
CA TYR A 18 -21.96 6.64 -0.49
C TYR A 18 -22.97 5.58 -0.96
N SER A 19 -24.02 5.28 -0.19
CA SER A 19 -25.03 4.26 -0.57
C SER A 19 -25.66 4.56 -1.93
N GLY A 20 -26.08 5.80 -2.15
CA GLY A 20 -26.66 6.23 -3.43
C GLY A 20 -25.63 6.34 -4.57
N ALA A 21 -24.33 6.32 -4.26
CA ALA A 21 -23.26 6.42 -5.26
C ALA A 21 -22.72 5.04 -5.68
N VAL A 22 -23.02 3.97 -4.93
CA VAL A 22 -22.60 2.61 -5.24
C VAL A 22 -23.78 1.81 -5.77
N PRO A 23 -23.84 1.51 -7.09
CA PRO A 23 -24.93 0.76 -7.68
C PRO A 23 -25.16 -0.57 -6.97
N GLY A 24 -26.39 -0.78 -6.49
CA GLY A 24 -26.80 -1.99 -5.76
C GLY A 24 -26.68 -1.89 -4.24
N LEU A 25 -26.12 -0.81 -3.69
CA LEU A 25 -26.04 -0.56 -2.25
C LEU A 25 -26.93 0.59 -1.77
N GLU A 26 -27.86 1.07 -2.60
CA GLU A 26 -28.75 2.19 -2.25
C GLU A 26 -29.58 1.89 -0.99
N TRP A 27 -29.95 0.62 -0.80
CA TRP A 27 -30.67 0.12 0.37
C TRP A 27 -29.90 0.24 1.69
N SER A 28 -28.58 0.41 1.63
CA SER A 28 -27.70 0.46 2.82
C SER A 28 -27.56 1.85 3.43
N ASP A 29 -28.27 2.87 2.90
CA ASP A 29 -28.35 4.16 3.57
C ASP A 29 -29.01 4.00 4.96
N GLU A 30 -28.63 4.84 5.92
CA GLU A 30 -29.04 4.73 7.32
C GLU A 30 -28.59 3.42 8.02
N GLN A 31 -27.72 2.62 7.38
CA GLN A 31 -27.05 1.45 7.97
C GLN A 31 -25.57 1.73 8.26
N PRO A 32 -24.91 0.96 9.13
CA PRO A 32 -23.47 1.08 9.34
C PRO A 32 -22.69 0.96 8.01
N TRP A 33 -21.96 2.01 7.65
CA TRP A 33 -21.49 2.22 6.28
C TRP A 33 -19.98 2.07 6.07
N CYS A 34 -19.25 1.45 7.01
CA CYS A 34 -17.80 1.24 6.85
C CYS A 34 -17.45 0.44 5.58
N SER A 35 -18.21 -0.64 5.29
CA SER A 35 -18.01 -1.44 4.08
C SER A 35 -18.56 -0.76 2.82
N THR A 36 -19.69 -0.05 2.93
CA THR A 36 -20.21 0.78 1.84
C THR A 36 -19.21 1.86 1.43
N PHE A 37 -18.52 2.48 2.39
CA PHE A 37 -17.43 3.41 2.13
C PHE A 37 -16.26 2.76 1.38
N VAL A 38 -15.81 1.58 1.81
CA VAL A 38 -14.74 0.85 1.08
C VAL A 38 -15.20 0.52 -0.34
N SER A 39 -16.41 -0.01 -0.53
CA SER A 39 -16.97 -0.27 -1.86
C SER A 39 -17.00 0.98 -2.74
N TRP A 40 -17.41 2.12 -2.17
CA TRP A 40 -17.38 3.41 -2.86
C TRP A 40 -15.96 3.83 -3.23
N VAL A 41 -14.97 3.70 -2.34
CA VAL A 41 -13.57 4.03 -2.65
C VAL A 41 -13.05 3.21 -3.84
N PHE A 42 -13.29 1.90 -3.85
CA PHE A 42 -12.88 1.06 -4.97
C PHE A 42 -13.63 1.39 -6.25
N GLN A 43 -14.90 1.79 -6.18
CA GLN A 43 -15.64 2.24 -7.36
C GLN A 43 -15.11 3.55 -7.92
N GLU A 44 -14.88 4.57 -7.09
CA GLU A 44 -14.34 5.87 -7.53
C GLU A 44 -12.92 5.74 -8.09
N ALA A 45 -12.16 4.77 -7.61
CA ALA A 45 -10.83 4.44 -8.13
C ALA A 45 -10.86 3.63 -9.44
N ASP A 46 -12.04 3.30 -9.99
CA ASP A 46 -12.22 2.38 -11.11
C ASP A 46 -11.59 0.98 -10.85
N ALA A 47 -11.64 0.56 -9.59
CA ALA A 47 -11.02 -0.65 -9.05
C ALA A 47 -12.04 -1.61 -8.41
N LYS A 48 -13.34 -1.44 -8.69
CA LYS A 48 -14.44 -2.21 -8.07
C LYS A 48 -14.34 -3.72 -8.23
N ASP A 49 -13.59 -4.22 -9.23
CA ASP A 49 -13.41 -5.66 -9.45
C ASP A 49 -12.27 -6.24 -8.58
N LEU A 50 -11.49 -5.39 -7.91
CA LEU A 50 -10.35 -5.78 -7.07
C LEU A 50 -10.73 -6.00 -5.60
N ALA A 51 -11.95 -5.64 -5.22
CA ALA A 51 -12.52 -5.78 -3.89
C ALA A 51 -14.04 -6.06 -4.00
N PRO A 52 -14.68 -6.59 -2.96
CA PRO A 52 -16.13 -6.84 -2.96
C PRO A 52 -16.91 -5.52 -2.97
N VAL A 53 -17.94 -5.43 -3.81
CA VAL A 53 -18.98 -4.38 -3.73
C VAL A 53 -20.04 -4.85 -2.73
N THR A 54 -19.93 -4.43 -1.48
CA THR A 54 -20.79 -4.89 -0.37
C THR A 54 -20.91 -3.88 0.77
N ALA A 55 -22.05 -3.92 1.47
CA ALA A 55 -22.27 -3.25 2.75
C ALA A 55 -21.88 -4.13 3.96
N SER A 56 -21.43 -5.37 3.75
CA SER A 56 -21.14 -6.36 4.80
C SER A 56 -19.64 -6.65 4.95
N CYS A 57 -19.11 -6.48 6.16
CA CYS A 57 -17.72 -6.84 6.46
C CYS A 57 -17.47 -8.35 6.31
N TYR A 58 -18.42 -9.20 6.70
CA TYR A 58 -18.30 -10.66 6.56
C TYR A 58 -18.23 -11.11 5.11
N GLU A 59 -19.08 -10.55 4.24
CA GLU A 59 -19.01 -10.84 2.80
C GLU A 59 -17.65 -10.42 2.25
N GLY A 60 -17.07 -9.35 2.80
CA GLY A 60 -15.76 -8.91 2.37
C GLY A 60 -14.63 -9.86 2.75
N VAL A 61 -14.64 -10.35 3.99
CA VAL A 61 -13.72 -11.42 4.44
C VAL A 61 -13.84 -12.65 3.54
N GLU A 62 -15.06 -13.16 3.35
CA GLU A 62 -15.33 -14.36 2.53
C GLU A 62 -14.85 -14.17 1.07
N TRP A 63 -15.01 -12.96 0.52
CA TRP A 63 -14.56 -12.65 -0.84
C TRP A 63 -13.04 -12.79 -1.00
N PHE A 64 -12.26 -12.29 -0.05
CA PHE A 64 -10.80 -12.39 -0.09
C PHE A 64 -10.30 -13.79 0.27
N GLU A 65 -10.92 -14.46 1.24
CA GLU A 65 -10.61 -15.85 1.63
C GLU A 65 -10.84 -16.81 0.46
N SER A 66 -12.00 -16.73 -0.20
CA SER A 66 -12.35 -17.56 -1.36
C SER A 66 -11.41 -17.37 -2.57
N ARG A 67 -10.64 -16.29 -2.60
CA ARG A 67 -9.62 -15.99 -3.62
C ARG A 67 -8.19 -16.29 -3.17
N GLY A 68 -8.00 -16.78 -1.94
CA GLY A 68 -6.67 -17.01 -1.36
C GLY A 68 -5.87 -15.73 -1.16
N ARG A 69 -6.56 -14.59 -0.97
CA ARG A 69 -5.98 -13.24 -0.83
C ARG A 69 -6.26 -12.62 0.53
N PHE A 70 -6.58 -13.44 1.52
CA PHE A 70 -6.71 -13.02 2.91
C PHE A 70 -5.44 -13.40 3.69
N SER A 71 -4.93 -12.50 4.51
CA SER A 71 -3.68 -12.66 5.26
C SER A 71 -3.81 -12.12 6.68
N GLU A 72 -2.98 -12.63 7.59
CA GLU A 72 -2.80 -12.08 8.94
C GLU A 72 -1.85 -10.87 8.98
N TYR A 73 -1.20 -10.55 7.85
CA TYR A 73 -0.20 -9.48 7.76
C TYR A 73 -0.72 -8.28 6.96
N PRO A 74 -0.33 -7.04 7.28
CA PRO A 74 -0.75 -5.88 6.52
C PRO A 74 -0.11 -5.81 5.13
N GLY A 75 -0.76 -5.06 4.25
CA GLY A 75 -0.22 -4.61 2.97
C GLY A 75 -0.66 -3.17 2.71
N VAL A 76 0.14 -2.41 1.96
CA VAL A 76 -0.27 -1.06 1.53
C VAL A 76 -1.41 -1.20 0.52
N GLY A 77 -2.51 -0.48 0.72
CA GLY A 77 -3.75 -0.63 -0.05
C GLY A 77 -4.62 -1.83 0.36
N ALA A 78 -4.19 -2.64 1.33
CA ALA A 78 -5.00 -3.76 1.81
C ALA A 78 -6.26 -3.29 2.53
N VAL A 79 -7.33 -4.08 2.44
CA VAL A 79 -8.55 -3.89 3.20
C VAL A 79 -8.40 -4.62 4.55
N VAL A 80 -8.31 -3.88 5.65
CA VAL A 80 -8.21 -4.46 7.00
C VAL A 80 -9.60 -4.68 7.59
N TYR A 81 -9.82 -5.86 8.16
CA TYR A 81 -11.07 -6.26 8.81
C TYR A 81 -10.87 -6.43 10.31
N PHE A 82 -11.86 -6.01 11.10
CA PHE A 82 -11.78 -5.97 12.55
C PHE A 82 -12.91 -6.73 13.24
N GLY A 83 -12.64 -7.17 14.46
CA GLY A 83 -13.58 -7.84 15.35
C GLY A 83 -13.78 -9.33 15.05
N PRO A 84 -14.68 -10.00 15.79
CA PRO A 84 -14.92 -11.43 15.62
C PRO A 84 -15.28 -11.79 14.17
N GLY A 85 -14.52 -12.72 13.58
CA GLY A 85 -14.68 -13.14 12.18
C GLY A 85 -14.49 -12.01 11.15
N GLY A 86 -13.91 -10.87 11.55
CA GLY A 86 -13.74 -9.68 10.71
C GLY A 86 -15.04 -8.92 10.41
N GLY A 87 -16.13 -9.21 11.14
CA GLY A 87 -17.46 -8.70 10.83
C GLY A 87 -17.81 -7.35 11.44
N THR A 88 -16.94 -6.71 12.21
CA THR A 88 -17.31 -5.52 13.00
C THR A 88 -16.97 -4.20 12.31
N HIS A 89 -15.81 -4.09 11.68
CA HIS A 89 -15.38 -2.86 11.02
C HIS A 89 -14.38 -3.16 9.91
N VAL A 90 -14.21 -2.21 8.99
CA VAL A 90 -13.27 -2.33 7.87
C VAL A 90 -12.62 -0.99 7.55
N GLY A 91 -11.38 -1.04 7.06
CA GLY A 91 -10.60 0.13 6.64
C GLY A 91 -9.66 -0.18 5.49
N ILE A 92 -9.03 0.87 4.94
CA ILE A 92 -7.98 0.73 3.92
C ILE A 92 -6.64 1.12 4.54
N VAL A 93 -5.66 0.23 4.49
CA VAL A 93 -4.30 0.46 4.99
C VAL A 93 -3.55 1.40 4.03
N THR A 94 -3.07 2.54 4.52
CA THR A 94 -2.24 3.48 3.74
C THR A 94 -0.74 3.29 3.98
N SER A 95 -0.37 2.78 5.16
CA SER A 95 1.01 2.44 5.50
C SER A 95 1.05 1.56 6.75
N TYR A 96 2.20 0.96 7.04
CA TYR A 96 2.42 0.22 8.27
C TYR A 96 3.87 0.30 8.75
N THR A 97 4.06 0.04 10.03
CA THR A 97 5.33 -0.19 10.72
C THR A 97 5.34 -1.58 11.38
N ASP A 98 6.41 -1.89 12.12
CA ASP A 98 6.51 -3.11 12.94
C ASP A 98 5.29 -3.27 13.85
N ASP A 99 4.87 -2.16 14.44
CA ASP A 99 3.90 -2.14 15.53
C ASP A 99 2.57 -1.48 15.19
N THR A 100 2.47 -0.76 14.07
CA THR A 100 1.33 0.12 13.77
C THR A 100 0.85 -0.06 12.33
N ILE A 101 -0.46 -0.11 12.12
CA ILE A 101 -1.08 0.15 10.82
C ILE A 101 -1.68 1.55 10.81
N TYR A 102 -1.53 2.24 9.68
CA TYR A 102 -2.20 3.50 9.40
C TYR A 102 -3.27 3.27 8.36
N THR A 103 -4.48 3.74 8.61
CA THR A 103 -5.65 3.44 7.78
C THR A 103 -6.49 4.67 7.50
N VAL A 104 -7.32 4.57 6.46
CA VAL A 104 -8.45 5.43 6.18
C VAL A 104 -9.72 4.60 6.39
N GLU A 105 -10.59 5.05 7.29
CA GLU A 105 -11.77 4.32 7.75
C GLU A 105 -13.01 5.21 7.67
N GLY A 106 -14.11 4.68 7.13
CA GLY A 106 -15.43 5.31 7.14
C GLY A 106 -16.31 4.69 8.22
N ASN A 107 -17.37 5.40 8.63
CA ASN A 107 -18.18 5.05 9.79
C ASN A 107 -17.32 4.78 11.04
N THR A 108 -16.43 5.71 11.36
CA THR A 108 -15.71 5.76 12.63
C THR A 108 -15.75 7.17 13.17
N ASN A 109 -15.36 7.36 14.44
CA ASN A 109 -15.21 8.65 15.11
C ASN A 109 -13.85 8.73 15.81
N ASN A 110 -13.45 9.88 16.34
CA ASN A 110 -12.17 10.03 17.06
C ASN A 110 -12.08 9.28 18.40
N SER A 111 -13.22 8.96 19.03
CA SER A 111 -13.29 8.34 20.38
C SER A 111 -13.33 6.80 20.38
N GLY A 112 -13.41 6.16 19.22
CA GLY A 112 -13.51 4.70 19.09
C GLY A 112 -14.89 4.11 19.44
N SER A 113 -15.95 4.91 19.46
CA SER A 113 -17.33 4.43 19.68
C SER A 113 -17.80 3.54 18.53
N ALA A 114 -18.71 2.60 18.82
CA ALA A 114 -19.32 1.67 17.87
C ALA A 114 -20.19 2.37 16.80
N GLU A 115 -20.67 3.58 17.09
CA GLU A 115 -21.36 4.45 16.14
C GLU A 115 -20.36 5.47 15.60
N GLY A 116 -19.91 5.29 14.35
CA GLY A 116 -19.06 6.25 13.69
C GLY A 116 -19.82 7.52 13.31
N ASP A 117 -19.09 8.58 12.98
CA ASP A 117 -19.68 9.85 12.56
C ASP A 117 -19.08 10.38 11.26
N GLY A 118 -18.10 9.68 10.68
CA GLY A 118 -17.42 10.16 9.48
C GLY A 118 -16.23 9.32 9.01
N VAL A 119 -15.38 9.96 8.21
CA VAL A 119 -14.17 9.36 7.62
C VAL A 119 -12.90 9.92 8.26
N TYR A 120 -12.09 9.03 8.86
CA TYR A 120 -10.93 9.40 9.67
C TYR A 120 -9.69 8.59 9.32
N ARG A 121 -8.52 9.20 9.57
CA ARG A 121 -7.25 8.47 9.58
C ARG A 121 -7.09 7.83 10.94
N LYS A 122 -6.71 6.57 11.00
CA LYS A 122 -6.41 5.87 12.26
C LYS A 122 -4.98 5.37 12.28
N ALA A 123 -4.43 5.31 13.48
CA ALA A 123 -3.25 4.54 13.81
C ALA A 123 -3.69 3.46 14.80
N ARG A 124 -3.45 2.20 14.47
CA ARG A 124 -3.87 1.05 15.29
C ARG A 124 -2.69 0.11 15.49
N PRO A 125 -2.55 -0.53 16.67
CA PRO A 125 -1.52 -1.55 16.87
C PRO A 125 -1.70 -2.68 15.85
N ARG A 126 -0.68 -2.92 15.02
CA ARG A 126 -0.67 -3.95 13.97
C ARG A 126 -0.90 -5.36 14.51
N LYS A 127 -0.47 -5.61 15.74
CA LYS A 127 -0.58 -6.91 16.45
C LYS A 127 -1.78 -6.94 17.40
N SER A 128 -2.76 -6.05 17.21
CA SER A 128 -3.98 -6.04 18.01
C SER A 128 -4.81 -7.29 17.76
N SER A 129 -5.29 -7.95 18.81
CA SER A 129 -6.24 -9.06 18.71
C SER A 129 -7.60 -8.65 18.14
N TYR A 130 -7.86 -7.35 18.01
CA TYR A 130 -9.06 -6.83 17.36
C TYR A 130 -8.93 -6.81 15.83
N ILE A 131 -7.72 -6.91 15.28
CA ILE A 131 -7.53 -7.09 13.85
C ILE A 131 -7.77 -8.57 13.53
N TYR A 132 -8.73 -8.83 12.66
CA TYR A 132 -9.02 -10.18 12.19
C TYR A 132 -8.09 -10.58 11.05
N GLY A 133 -7.86 -9.67 10.11
CA GLY A 133 -6.93 -9.88 9.01
C GLY A 133 -7.08 -8.85 7.89
N TYR A 134 -6.43 -9.13 6.78
CA TYR A 134 -6.22 -8.21 5.67
C TYR A 134 -6.56 -8.89 4.35
N GLY A 135 -7.49 -8.31 3.61
CA GLY A 135 -7.73 -8.65 2.22
C GLY A 135 -6.77 -7.89 1.31
N TYR A 136 -6.06 -8.60 0.43
CA TYR A 136 -5.16 -8.01 -0.56
C TYR A 136 -5.88 -7.87 -1.90
N PRO A 137 -6.25 -6.66 -2.36
CA PRO A 137 -6.78 -6.47 -3.71
C PRO A 137 -5.77 -6.88 -4.78
N SER A 138 -6.26 -7.37 -5.92
CA SER A 138 -5.43 -7.82 -7.05
C SER A 138 -4.97 -6.67 -7.95
N TYR A 139 -4.28 -5.70 -7.37
CA TYR A 139 -3.74 -4.57 -8.12
C TYR A 139 -2.86 -5.05 -9.28
N PRO A 140 -3.08 -4.55 -10.52
CA PRO A 140 -2.30 -4.96 -11.69
C PRO A 140 -0.81 -4.58 -11.59
N GLU A 141 -0.49 -3.52 -10.85
CA GLU A 141 0.87 -3.13 -10.50
C GLU A 141 1.51 -4.07 -9.44
N GLY A 142 0.72 -4.87 -8.73
CA GLY A 142 1.21 -5.73 -7.65
C GLY A 142 1.00 -5.13 -6.27
N VAL A 143 1.54 -5.77 -5.24
CA VAL A 143 1.26 -5.47 -3.83
C VAL A 143 2.54 -5.36 -2.99
N VAL A 144 2.54 -4.43 -2.03
CA VAL A 144 3.57 -4.33 -0.99
C VAL A 144 3.03 -4.88 0.31
N VAL A 145 3.50 -6.06 0.73
CA VAL A 145 2.94 -6.80 1.86
C VAL A 145 4.00 -7.18 2.87
N ALA A 146 3.55 -7.40 4.09
CA ALA A 146 4.40 -7.87 5.18
C ALA A 146 4.22 -9.37 5.47
N ASP A 147 3.51 -10.09 4.60
CA ASP A 147 3.31 -11.54 4.71
C ASP A 147 4.54 -12.30 4.19
N PRO A 148 5.33 -12.96 5.07
CA PRO A 148 6.52 -13.69 4.64
C PRO A 148 6.17 -14.87 3.72
N SER A 149 4.95 -15.43 3.79
CA SER A 149 4.51 -16.51 2.90
C SER A 149 4.21 -16.05 1.48
N TRP A 150 4.15 -14.73 1.25
CA TRP A 150 4.00 -14.12 -0.07
C TRP A 150 5.32 -13.70 -0.69
N GLN A 151 6.42 -13.74 0.06
CA GLN A 151 7.74 -13.38 -0.44
C GLN A 151 8.13 -14.23 -1.66
N GLY A 152 8.56 -13.56 -2.74
CA GLY A 152 9.01 -14.21 -3.97
C GLY A 152 7.90 -14.66 -4.92
N ARG A 153 6.63 -14.36 -4.62
CA ARG A 153 5.54 -14.50 -5.59
C ARG A 153 5.63 -13.37 -6.62
N ASP A 154 5.21 -13.67 -7.84
CA ASP A 154 5.13 -12.67 -8.92
C ASP A 154 4.21 -11.50 -8.51
N GLY A 155 4.67 -10.26 -8.73
CA GLY A 155 3.92 -9.06 -8.37
C GLY A 155 3.83 -8.78 -6.87
N VAL A 156 4.72 -9.35 -6.06
CA VAL A 156 4.79 -9.11 -4.61
C VAL A 156 6.12 -8.51 -4.20
N THR A 157 6.06 -7.32 -3.63
CA THR A 157 7.17 -6.70 -2.90
C THR A 157 7.00 -6.99 -1.40
N PHE A 158 7.96 -7.70 -0.80
CA PHE A 158 7.91 -8.03 0.63
C PHE A 158 8.68 -7.01 1.48
N PHE A 159 7.97 -6.31 2.38
CA PHE A 159 8.52 -5.49 3.45
C PHE A 159 7.91 -5.88 4.80
N GLY A 160 8.58 -6.74 5.56
CA GLY A 160 8.03 -7.30 6.81
C GLY A 160 7.78 -6.28 7.92
N GLU A 161 8.64 -5.27 8.02
CA GLU A 161 8.60 -4.29 9.10
C GLU A 161 7.69 -3.13 8.73
N GLU A 162 7.98 -2.42 7.65
CA GLU A 162 7.34 -1.15 7.38
C GLU A 162 7.22 -0.87 5.86
N ALA A 163 6.09 -0.31 5.42
CA ALA A 163 5.81 0.11 4.04
C ALA A 163 4.89 1.34 3.98
N SER A 164 4.97 2.17 2.94
CA SER A 164 4.08 3.31 2.68
C SER A 164 3.70 3.43 1.20
N GLU A 165 2.84 4.39 0.87
CA GLU A 165 2.43 4.68 -0.52
C GLU A 165 3.61 4.93 -1.47
N ASP A 166 4.73 5.49 -0.97
CA ASP A 166 5.95 5.73 -1.75
C ASP A 166 6.64 4.45 -2.25
N ASP A 167 6.28 3.31 -1.65
CA ASP A 167 6.83 2.00 -1.98
C ASP A 167 5.93 1.20 -2.91
N LEU A 168 4.73 1.71 -3.20
CA LEU A 168 3.81 1.04 -4.10
C LEU A 168 4.45 0.91 -5.49
N PRO A 169 4.28 -0.28 -6.10
CA PRO A 169 4.31 -0.42 -7.53
C PRO A 169 3.60 0.74 -8.25
N ARG A 170 4.22 1.27 -9.30
CA ARG A 170 3.63 2.26 -10.19
C ARG A 170 2.87 1.58 -11.32
N ASP A 171 1.59 1.90 -11.41
CA ASP A 171 0.68 1.45 -12.47
C ASP A 171 1.26 1.63 -13.90
N SER A 172 1.28 0.53 -14.66
CA SER A 172 1.70 0.48 -16.07
C SER A 172 0.57 0.79 -17.06
N SER A 173 -0.68 0.92 -16.59
CA SER A 173 -1.90 1.09 -17.40
C SER A 173 -2.37 2.54 -17.56
N LYS A 174 -2.02 3.45 -16.64
CA LYS A 174 -2.05 4.90 -16.93
C LYS A 174 -0.80 5.26 -17.73
N PRO A 175 -0.91 5.88 -18.93
CA PRO A 175 0.25 6.41 -19.62
C PRO A 175 0.77 7.64 -18.86
N SER A 176 1.50 7.42 -17.78
CA SER A 176 2.59 8.31 -17.46
C SER A 176 3.65 8.05 -18.53
N LYS A 177 4.03 9.09 -19.29
CA LYS A 177 5.26 9.03 -20.08
C LYS A 177 6.35 8.39 -19.21
N PRO A 178 7.20 7.48 -19.70
CA PRO A 178 8.34 7.03 -18.94
C PRO A 178 9.15 8.26 -18.54
N LYS A 179 8.98 8.72 -17.30
CA LYS A 179 9.91 9.65 -16.70
C LYS A 179 10.92 8.73 -16.06
N ALA A 180 11.95 8.41 -16.85
CA ALA A 180 13.30 8.27 -16.35
C ALA A 180 13.67 9.60 -15.64
N GLY A 181 13.07 9.84 -14.48
CA GLY A 181 13.04 11.11 -13.77
C GLY A 181 13.73 10.97 -12.44
N THR A 182 14.52 11.98 -12.10
CA THR A 182 15.16 12.05 -10.79
C THR A 182 14.11 12.17 -9.68
N VAL A 183 14.22 11.34 -8.64
CA VAL A 183 13.50 11.46 -7.36
C VAL A 183 14.42 12.07 -6.29
N VAL A 184 13.85 12.66 -5.25
CA VAL A 184 14.61 13.16 -4.10
C VAL A 184 14.23 12.35 -2.86
N ILE A 185 15.19 11.64 -2.28
CA ILE A 185 15.03 10.82 -1.08
C ILE A 185 16.03 11.33 -0.05
N ASP A 186 15.55 11.71 1.13
CA ASP A 186 16.37 12.30 2.21
C ASP A 186 17.22 13.51 1.75
N GLY A 187 16.65 14.35 0.88
CA GLY A 187 17.33 15.52 0.32
C GLY A 187 18.38 15.20 -0.76
N LEU A 188 18.52 13.94 -1.16
CA LEU A 188 19.46 13.48 -2.18
C LEU A 188 18.73 13.05 -3.44
N ALA A 189 19.19 13.56 -4.59
CA ALA A 189 18.66 13.21 -5.90
C ALA A 189 19.11 11.81 -6.34
N TYR A 190 18.21 10.97 -6.85
CA TYR A 190 18.49 9.66 -7.47
C TYR A 190 17.78 9.56 -8.82
N GLY A 191 18.44 9.06 -9.85
CA GLY A 191 17.92 8.99 -11.22
C GLY A 191 18.69 9.88 -12.21
N PRO A 192 18.28 9.90 -13.49
CA PRO A 192 18.98 10.63 -14.55
C PRO A 192 19.19 12.12 -14.23
N GLY A 193 20.45 12.56 -14.26
CA GLY A 193 20.86 13.93 -13.92
C GLY A 193 21.32 14.11 -12.47
N ALA A 194 21.10 13.12 -11.60
CA ALA A 194 21.66 13.12 -10.26
C ALA A 194 23.19 12.95 -10.27
N ARG A 195 23.85 13.64 -9.33
CA ARG A 195 25.30 13.58 -9.13
C ARG A 195 25.64 13.79 -7.66
N GLY A 196 26.68 13.13 -7.19
CA GLY A 196 27.21 13.24 -5.84
C GLY A 196 27.79 11.92 -5.33
N ALA A 197 28.47 11.99 -4.19
CA ALA A 197 29.08 10.82 -3.55
C ALA A 197 28.04 9.74 -3.17
N HIS A 198 26.79 10.13 -2.96
CA HIS A 198 25.69 9.20 -2.69
C HIS A 198 25.34 8.30 -3.88
N ILE A 199 25.58 8.74 -5.12
CA ILE A 199 25.41 7.89 -6.31
C ILE A 199 26.49 6.80 -6.35
N THR A 200 27.74 7.17 -6.06
CA THR A 200 28.82 6.19 -5.93
C THR A 200 28.53 5.19 -4.81
N ARG A 201 28.02 5.67 -3.67
CA ARG A 201 27.63 4.81 -2.55
C ARG A 201 26.49 3.86 -2.95
N LEU A 202 25.45 4.35 -3.62
CA LEU A 202 24.38 3.50 -4.15
C LEU A 202 24.93 2.41 -5.06
N GLY A 203 25.75 2.79 -6.04
CA GLY A 203 26.29 1.82 -6.99
C GLY A 203 27.17 0.76 -6.34
N LYS A 204 27.95 1.10 -5.31
CA LYS A 204 28.69 0.13 -4.51
C LYS A 204 27.77 -0.86 -3.79
N LEU A 205 26.66 -0.38 -3.22
CA LEU A 205 25.68 -1.25 -2.58
C LEU A 205 25.00 -2.18 -3.60
N LEU A 206 24.73 -1.70 -4.82
CA LEU A 206 24.18 -2.53 -5.89
C LEU A 206 25.16 -3.60 -6.37
N VAL A 207 26.46 -3.29 -6.40
CA VAL A 207 27.52 -4.27 -6.64
C VAL A 207 27.52 -5.32 -5.52
N ALA A 208 27.51 -4.90 -4.25
CA ALA A 208 27.46 -5.81 -3.09
C ALA A 208 26.18 -6.67 -3.09
N ALA A 209 25.06 -6.13 -3.57
CA ALA A 209 23.82 -6.86 -3.76
C ALA A 209 23.84 -7.85 -4.94
N GLY A 210 24.95 -7.95 -5.68
CA GLY A 210 25.07 -8.80 -6.87
C GLY A 210 24.20 -8.32 -8.05
N CYS A 211 23.83 -7.04 -8.06
CA CYS A 211 22.95 -6.43 -9.05
C CYS A 211 23.72 -5.53 -10.03
N SER A 212 25.06 -5.59 -10.04
CA SER A 212 25.91 -4.73 -10.87
C SER A 212 25.61 -4.86 -12.36
N ALA A 213 25.55 -3.71 -13.04
CA ALA A 213 25.61 -3.56 -14.50
C ALA A 213 26.79 -2.66 -14.95
N TYR A 214 27.70 -2.32 -14.04
CA TYR A 214 28.87 -1.48 -14.33
C TYR A 214 29.97 -2.27 -15.05
N GLU A 215 30.63 -1.65 -16.03
CA GLU A 215 31.82 -2.20 -16.69
C GLU A 215 33.10 -1.93 -15.88
N GLU A 216 33.33 -0.67 -15.49
CA GLU A 216 34.51 -0.24 -14.73
C GLU A 216 34.25 -0.05 -13.22
N GLY A 217 32.97 0.12 -12.85
CA GLY A 217 32.52 0.36 -11.47
C GLY A 217 31.66 1.62 -11.32
N PRO A 218 31.06 1.83 -10.14
CA PRO A 218 30.16 2.96 -9.89
C PRO A 218 30.90 4.29 -9.73
N GLY A 219 30.34 5.35 -10.30
CA GLY A 219 30.88 6.73 -10.26
C GLY A 219 29.94 7.73 -9.55
N PRO A 220 30.29 9.02 -9.48
CA PRO A 220 29.49 10.04 -8.79
C PRO A 220 28.37 10.64 -9.67
N VAL A 221 28.21 10.18 -10.91
CA VAL A 221 27.20 10.67 -11.84
C VAL A 221 26.27 9.50 -12.18
N TRP A 222 24.96 9.74 -12.14
CA TRP A 222 23.99 8.71 -12.51
C TRP A 222 24.12 8.37 -14.00
N THR A 223 24.25 7.09 -14.30
CA THR A 223 24.38 6.54 -15.65
C THR A 223 23.30 5.49 -15.94
N ALA A 224 23.26 5.00 -17.17
CA ALA A 224 22.43 3.85 -17.52
C ALA A 224 22.78 2.59 -16.70
N ALA A 225 24.05 2.44 -16.28
CA ALA A 225 24.47 1.32 -15.43
C ALA A 225 23.86 1.41 -14.03
N ASP A 226 23.67 2.61 -13.47
CA ASP A 226 22.96 2.80 -12.20
C ASP A 226 21.48 2.42 -12.33
N THR A 227 20.83 2.89 -13.40
CA THR A 227 19.43 2.54 -13.69
C THR A 227 19.26 1.03 -13.84
N GLU A 228 20.10 0.37 -14.65
CA GLU A 228 20.03 -1.07 -14.87
C GLU A 228 20.38 -1.85 -13.59
N SER A 229 21.36 -1.38 -12.82
CA SER A 229 21.72 -2.03 -11.56
C SER A 229 20.59 -1.94 -10.54
N MET A 230 19.90 -0.78 -10.45
CA MET A 230 18.70 -0.65 -9.63
C MET A 230 17.57 -1.53 -10.14
N ARG A 231 17.33 -1.58 -11.46
CA ARG A 231 16.30 -2.44 -12.06
C ARG A 231 16.53 -3.90 -11.69
N ARG A 232 17.78 -4.38 -11.74
CA ARG A 232 18.15 -5.73 -11.29
C ARG A 232 17.88 -5.94 -9.81
N TYR A 233 18.15 -4.94 -8.97
CA TYR A 233 17.82 -5.01 -7.55
C TYR A 233 16.31 -5.02 -7.28
N GLN A 234 15.54 -4.18 -7.97
CA GLN A 234 14.06 -4.15 -7.93
C GLN A 234 13.49 -5.53 -8.31
N ILE A 235 13.95 -6.10 -9.42
CA ILE A 235 13.58 -7.47 -9.84
C ILE A 235 13.97 -8.49 -8.76
N LYS A 236 15.18 -8.37 -8.19
CA LYS A 236 15.65 -9.26 -7.13
C LYS A 236 14.79 -9.20 -5.86
N ILE A 237 14.14 -8.07 -5.58
CA ILE A 237 13.27 -7.91 -4.41
C ILE A 237 11.78 -8.18 -4.69
N GLY A 238 11.45 -8.58 -5.93
CA GLY A 238 10.10 -9.00 -6.35
C GLY A 238 9.34 -8.00 -7.23
N ASP A 239 9.92 -6.83 -7.51
CA ASP A 239 9.30 -5.82 -8.35
C ASP A 239 9.35 -6.23 -9.83
N SER A 240 8.37 -5.83 -10.64
CA SER A 240 8.31 -6.22 -12.06
C SER A 240 7.77 -5.09 -12.95
N GLY A 241 7.79 -5.27 -14.27
CA GLY A 241 7.15 -4.31 -15.19
C GLY A 241 7.64 -2.86 -15.02
N ALA A 242 6.72 -1.96 -14.67
CA ALA A 242 6.97 -0.53 -14.44
C ALA A 242 7.56 -0.23 -13.04
N ASP A 243 7.54 -1.19 -12.12
CA ASP A 243 8.05 -1.06 -10.74
C ASP A 243 9.55 -1.35 -10.66
N ALA A 244 10.04 -2.05 -11.67
CA ALA A 244 11.46 -2.24 -11.94
C ALA A 244 11.98 -1.15 -12.92
N ASP A 245 11.59 0.11 -12.74
CA ASP A 245 11.97 1.23 -13.63
C ASP A 245 13.44 1.67 -13.50
N GLY A 246 14.17 1.14 -12.52
CA GLY A 246 15.56 1.48 -12.23
C GLY A 246 15.72 2.74 -11.39
N ILE A 247 14.64 3.32 -10.85
CA ILE A 247 14.68 4.49 -9.96
C ILE A 247 14.28 4.04 -8.54
N PRO A 248 15.13 4.24 -7.52
CA PRO A 248 14.87 3.71 -6.20
C PRO A 248 13.71 4.46 -5.50
N GLY A 249 12.88 3.73 -4.77
CA GLY A 249 12.02 4.26 -3.71
C GLY A 249 12.73 4.34 -2.35
N PRO A 250 12.22 5.12 -1.37
CA PRO A 250 12.84 5.29 -0.06
C PRO A 250 13.15 3.98 0.66
N ARG A 251 12.23 3.01 0.71
CA ARG A 251 12.49 1.74 1.41
C ARG A 251 13.30 0.76 0.61
N GLN A 252 13.17 0.73 -0.70
CA GLN A 252 14.08 -0.05 -1.55
C GLN A 252 15.53 0.37 -1.27
N LEU A 253 15.78 1.68 -1.18
CA LEU A 253 17.07 2.26 -0.83
C LEU A 253 17.47 1.99 0.62
N ALA A 254 16.56 2.12 1.59
CA ALA A 254 16.83 1.83 2.99
C ALA A 254 17.17 0.35 3.21
N ARG A 255 16.42 -0.57 2.59
CA ARG A 255 16.68 -2.01 2.56
C ARG A 255 18.05 -2.29 1.97
N LEU A 256 18.37 -1.70 0.82
CA LEU A 256 19.67 -1.88 0.18
C LEU A 256 20.82 -1.41 1.09
N LYS A 257 20.66 -0.26 1.75
CA LYS A 257 21.63 0.26 2.73
C LYS A 257 21.73 -0.63 3.97
N ARG A 258 20.63 -1.17 4.48
CA ARG A 258 20.64 -2.06 5.66
C ARG A 258 21.33 -3.39 5.34
N ASP A 259 20.96 -4.00 4.23
CA ASP A 259 21.40 -5.34 3.86
C ASP A 259 22.87 -5.36 3.38
N PHE A 260 23.38 -4.23 2.85
CA PHE A 260 24.72 -4.15 2.23
C PHE A 260 25.60 -2.97 2.69
N GLY A 261 25.13 -2.15 3.64
CA GLY A 261 25.77 -0.88 4.04
C GLY A 261 27.09 -1.01 4.79
N GLU A 262 27.34 -2.16 5.41
CA GLU A 262 28.60 -2.44 6.11
C GLU A 262 29.70 -2.93 5.15
N ALA A 263 29.39 -3.16 3.87
CA ALA A 263 30.31 -3.74 2.88
C ALA A 263 30.88 -2.74 1.84
N ALA A 264 30.64 -1.42 1.95
CA ALA A 264 30.86 -0.42 0.88
C ALA A 264 31.77 0.77 1.23
#